data_AF-A0A9D4BCZ7-F1
#
_entry.id   AF-A0A9D4BCZ7-F1
#
_cell.length_a   1.000
_cell.length_b   1.000
_cell.length_c   1.000
_cell.angle_alpha   90.00
_cell.angle_beta   90.00
_cell.angle_gamma   90.00
#
_symmetry.space_group_name_H-M   'P 1'
#
loop_
_entity.id
_entity.type
_entity.pdbx_description
1 polymer ?
#
loop_
_entity_poly.entity_id
_entity_poly.type
_entity_poly.pdbx_seq_one_letter_code
_entity_poly.pdbx_strand_id
1 'polypeptide(L)' 'MDTGVSSRQITEFVDLFPTLVEAASLPRLPECPDDSQNVSTCTDGKSLLPLIRNPNRPISDVRDTVCAQTDIDTLNL' A
#
# COMPACT_ATOMS: atom_id res chain seq x y z
N MET A 1 23.35 -16.68 10.38
CA MET A 1 22.71 -15.45 9.90
C MET A 1 21.57 -15.90 9.01
N ASP A 2 20.35 -15.61 9.43
CA ASP A 2 19.17 -15.87 8.64
C ASP A 2 19.24 -15.01 7.37
N THR A 3 19.12 -15.67 6.23
CA THR A 3 19.01 -15.01 4.94
C THR A 3 17.57 -14.49 4.88
N GLY A 4 17.36 -13.24 5.27
CA GLY A 4 16.05 -12.60 5.24
C GLY A 4 15.37 -12.72 3.88
N VAL A 5 14.04 -12.59 3.85
CA VAL A 5 13.25 -12.65 2.62
C VAL A 5 13.30 -11.29 1.92
N SER A 6 13.63 -11.27 0.63
CA SER A 6 13.69 -10.06 -0.20
C SER A 6 12.77 -10.18 -1.41
N SER A 7 12.04 -9.10 -1.73
CA SER A 7 11.19 -9.00 -2.91
C SER A 7 11.64 -7.80 -3.77
N ARG A 8 11.48 -7.93 -5.09
CA ARG A 8 11.70 -6.85 -6.08
C ARG A 8 10.39 -6.27 -6.62
N GLN A 9 9.27 -6.61 -6.00
CA GLN A 9 7.96 -6.09 -6.37
C GLN A 9 7.86 -4.60 -5.99
N ILE A 10 7.12 -3.84 -6.78
CA ILE A 10 6.91 -2.41 -6.54
C ILE A 10 5.88 -2.24 -5.42
N THR A 11 6.25 -1.48 -4.39
CA THR A 11 5.41 -1.21 -3.21
C THR A 11 5.38 0.28 -2.91
N GLU A 12 4.29 0.76 -2.30
CA GLU A 12 4.08 2.16 -1.97
C GLU A 12 3.78 2.32 -0.47
N PHE A 13 3.96 3.51 0.09
CA PHE A 13 3.73 3.72 1.52
C PHE A 13 2.26 3.49 1.94
N VAL A 14 1.32 3.80 1.03
CA VAL A 14 -0.13 3.59 1.23
C VAL A 14 -0.50 2.11 1.40
N ASP A 15 0.38 1.17 1.03
CA ASP A 15 0.17 -0.26 1.22
C ASP A 15 0.27 -0.70 2.68
N LEU A 16 0.90 0.09 3.54
CA LEU A 16 1.13 -0.29 4.93
C LEU A 16 -0.16 -0.44 5.73
N PHE A 17 -1.09 0.50 5.58
CA PHE A 17 -2.34 0.47 6.34
C PHE A 17 -3.20 -0.79 6.04
N PRO A 18 -3.54 -1.13 4.78
CA PRO A 18 -4.28 -2.35 4.49
C PRO A 18 -3.48 -3.61 4.84
N THR A 19 -2.14 -3.58 4.79
CA THR A 19 -1.29 -4.70 5.23
C THR A 19 -1.45 -4.97 6.72
N LEU A 20 -1.40 -3.93 7.57
CA LEU A 20 -1.55 -4.08 9.01
C LEU A 20 -2.95 -4.55 9.40
N VAL A 21 -3.99 -4.01 8.74
CA VAL A 21 -5.37 -4.45 8.93
C VAL A 21 -5.52 -5.94 8.62
N GLU A 22 -4.99 -6.41 7.48
CA GLU A 22 -5.04 -7.84 7.13
C GLU A 22 -4.21 -8.69 8.11
N ALA A 23 -3.00 -8.25 8.47
CA ALA A 23 -2.13 -8.98 9.40
C ALA A 23 -2.75 -9.12 10.79
N ALA A 24 -3.48 -8.10 11.25
CA ALA A 24 -4.23 -8.12 12.50
C ALA A 24 -5.55 -8.92 12.42
N SER A 25 -5.85 -9.54 11.28
CA SER A 25 -7.10 -10.27 11.03
C SER A 25 -8.36 -9.42 11.26
N LEU A 26 -8.26 -8.11 11.00
CA LEU A 26 -9.39 -7.18 11.05
C LEU A 26 -10.20 -7.23 9.75
N PRO A 27 -11.42 -6.68 9.74
CA PRO A 27 -12.21 -6.55 8.52
C PRO A 27 -11.45 -5.79 7.43
N ARG A 28 -11.53 -6.29 6.19
CA ARG A 28 -10.89 -5.67 5.02
C ARG A 28 -11.38 -4.23 4.84
N LEU A 29 -10.45 -3.31 4.59
CA LEU A 29 -10.77 -1.92 4.26
C LEU A 29 -11.47 -1.82 2.89
N PRO A 30 -12.47 -0.93 2.75
CA PRO A 30 -13.01 -0.59 1.45
C PRO A 30 -11.97 0.20 0.64
N GLU A 31 -12.02 0.08 -0.69
CA GLU A 31 -11.21 0.94 -1.56
C GLU A 31 -11.73 2.39 -1.51
N CYS A 32 -10.81 3.35 -1.62
CA CYS A 32 -11.19 4.75 -1.66
C CYS A 32 -11.87 5.09 -3.00
N PRO A 33 -12.90 5.95 -3.00
CA PRO A 33 -13.37 6.59 -4.21
C PRO A 33 -12.34 7.62 -4.71
N ASP A 34 -12.49 8.07 -5.96
CA ASP A 34 -11.60 9.08 -6.57
C ASP A 34 -11.45 10.37 -5.73
N ASP A 35 -12.53 10.80 -5.04
CA ASP A 35 -12.50 11.89 -4.06
C ASP A 35 -12.80 11.33 -2.66
N SER A 36 -11.75 11.16 -1.87
CA SER A 36 -11.80 10.58 -0.53
C SER A 36 -11.65 11.60 0.59
N GLN A 37 -11.68 12.91 0.31
CA GLN A 37 -11.46 13.98 1.32
C GLN A 37 -12.40 13.90 2.54
N ASN A 38 -13.64 13.43 2.34
CA ASN A 38 -14.65 13.29 3.38
C ASN A 38 -14.91 11.83 3.79
N VAL A 39 -14.06 10.89 3.34
CA VAL A 39 -14.16 9.47 3.69
C VAL A 39 -13.26 9.20 4.89
N SER A 40 -13.85 8.77 6.00
CA SER A 40 -13.12 8.59 7.26
C SER A 40 -12.10 7.44 7.22
N THR A 41 -12.40 6.35 6.50
CA THR A 41 -11.54 5.17 6.43
C THR A 41 -11.78 4.43 5.12
N CYS A 42 -10.74 4.38 4.29
CA CYS A 42 -10.64 3.58 3.08
C CYS A 42 -9.16 3.32 2.80
N THR A 43 -8.84 2.62 1.71
CA THR A 43 -7.45 2.42 1.29
C THR A 43 -7.26 2.60 -0.21
N ASP A 44 -6.20 3.32 -0.59
CA ASP A 44 -5.65 3.39 -1.95
C ASP A 44 -4.53 2.35 -2.20
N GLY A 45 -4.09 1.66 -1.14
CA GLY A 45 -3.02 0.67 -1.19
C GLY A 45 -3.54 -0.75 -1.34
N LYS A 46 -2.60 -1.69 -1.49
CA LYS A 46 -2.85 -3.14 -1.49
C LYS A 46 -2.04 -3.77 -0.39
N SER A 47 -2.62 -4.76 0.30
CA SER A 47 -1.89 -5.47 1.35
C SER A 47 -0.69 -6.24 0.79
N LEU A 48 0.44 -6.11 1.47
CA LEU A 48 1.71 -6.78 1.20
C LEU A 48 1.81 -8.14 1.90
N LEU A 49 0.81 -8.57 2.67
CA LEU A 49 0.83 -9.87 3.36
C LEU A 49 1.07 -11.06 2.40
N PRO A 50 0.57 -11.06 1.16
CA PRO A 50 0.92 -12.08 0.17
C PRO A 50 2.41 -12.10 -0.21
N LEU A 51 3.09 -10.94 -0.24
CA LEU A 51 4.53 -10.84 -0.51
C LEU A 51 5.37 -11.34 0.66
N ILE A 52 4.95 -11.03 1.90
CA ILE A 52 5.61 -11.52 3.11
C ILE A 52 5.65 -13.06 3.12
N ARG A 53 4.56 -13.70 2.65
CA ARG A 53 4.46 -15.17 2.57
C ARG A 53 5.14 -15.74 1.32
N ASN A 54 5.18 -15.01 0.22
CA ASN A 54 5.82 -15.42 -1.02
C ASN A 54 6.41 -14.19 -1.75
N PRO A 55 7.74 -13.96 -1.69
CA PRO A 55 8.38 -12.75 -2.22
C PRO A 55 8.28 -12.58 -3.73
N ASN A 56 7.99 -13.66 -4.46
CA ASN A 56 7.89 -13.68 -5.92
C ASN A 56 6.44 -13.55 -6.42
N ARG A 57 5.44 -13.53 -5.52
CA ARG A 57 4.04 -13.38 -5.91
C ARG A 57 3.82 -11.96 -6.46
N PRO A 58 3.24 -11.78 -7.65
CA PRO A 58 2.82 -10.46 -8.08
C PRO A 58 1.80 -9.87 -7.10
N ILE A 59 1.93 -8.59 -6.76
CA ILE A 59 0.81 -7.87 -6.15
C ILE A 59 -0.36 -7.90 -7.14
N SER A 60 -1.59 -8.00 -6.64
CA SER A 60 -2.80 -8.24 -7.44
C SER A 60 -3.05 -7.21 -8.54
N ASP A 61 -2.49 -6.01 -8.40
CA ASP A 61 -2.34 -5.04 -9.48
C ASP A 61 -0.85 -4.97 -9.82
N VAL A 62 -0.50 -5.31 -11.06
CA VAL A 62 0.87 -5.12 -11.56
C VAL A 62 1.12 -3.62 -11.58
N ARG A 63 1.91 -3.14 -10.62
CA ARG A 63 2.37 -1.76 -10.60
C ARG A 63 3.57 -1.64 -11.53
N ASP A 64 3.47 -0.73 -12.50
CA ASP A 64 4.58 -0.40 -13.39
C ASP A 64 5.38 0.82 -12.89
N THR A 65 4.84 1.61 -11.97
CA THR A 65 5.46 2.85 -11.44
C THR A 65 4.96 3.15 -10.01
N VAL A 66 5.76 3.88 -9.22
CA VAL A 66 5.40 4.40 -7.89
C VAL A 66 4.96 5.86 -8.01
N CYS A 67 3.83 6.20 -7.40
CA CYS A 67 3.40 7.58 -7.27
C CYS A 67 4.06 8.23 -6.05
N ALA A 68 4.77 9.34 -6.26
CA ALA A 68 5.31 10.15 -5.18
C ALA A 68 5.01 11.62 -5.49
N GLN A 69 4.27 12.27 -4.59
CA GLN A 69 4.11 13.73 -4.63
C GLN A 69 5.18 14.33 -3.71
N THR A 70 6.04 15.19 -4.26
CA THR A 70 6.82 16.11 -3.44
C THR A 70 5.95 17.34 -3.23
N ASP A 71 5.69 17.74 -1.99
CA ASP A 71 4.93 18.96 -1.67
C ASP A 71 5.63 20.20 -2.26
N ILE A 72 5.27 20.56 -3.49
CA ILE A 72 5.46 21.90 -4.07
C ILE A 72 4.09 22.37 -4.52
N ASP A 73 3.17 22.50 -3.55
CA ASP A 73 1.99 23.37 -3.67
C ASP A 73 1.61 23.98 -2.30
N THR A 74 2.57 24.06 -1.37
CA THR A 74 2.46 24.87 -0.15
C THR A 74 3.49 25.99 -0.17
N LEU A 75 3.31 26.95 -1.09
CA LEU A 75 3.85 28.31 -0.98
C LEU A 75 2.97 29.27 -1.78
N ASN A 76 1.71 29.36 -1.36
CA ASN A 76 0.91 30.58 -1.50
C ASN A 76 0.42 30.94 -0.09
N LEU A 77 1.34 31.45 0.73
CA LEU A 77 1.04 32.31 1.87
C LEU A 77 1.13 33.76 1.41
#